data_AF-A0A967PVD4-F1
#
_entry.id   AF-A0A967PVD4-F1
#
_cell.length_a   1.000
_cell.length_b   1.000
_cell.length_c   1.000
_cell.angle_alpha   90.00
_cell.angle_beta   90.00
_cell.angle_gamma   90.00
#
_symmetry.space_group_name_H-M   'P 1'
#
loop_
_entity.id
_entity.type
_entity.pdbx_description
1 polymer ?
#
loop_
_entity_poly.entity_id
_entity_poly.type
_entity_poly.pdbx_seq_one_letter_code
_entity_poly.pdbx_strand_id
1 'polypeptide(L)'
;KATREKMPEEMVAQYPRVLQLIDSFNIANFEPPAYIEDANYSYEADDVIGTLAKQAEPQQIETYMVTGDKDFMQLLSPLIK
;
A
#
# COMPACT_ATOMS: atom_id res chain seq x y z
N LYS A 1 12.39 -3.08 8.09
CA LYS A 1 13.41 -1.99 7.96
C LYS A 1 13.88 -1.53 9.37
N ALA A 2 15.10 -1.87 9.79
CA ALA A 2 15.58 -1.88 11.19
C ALA A 2 15.78 -0.50 11.88
N THR A 3 15.67 0.60 11.15
CA THR A 3 15.89 1.98 11.65
C THR A 3 14.70 2.89 11.44
N ARG A 4 13.50 2.35 11.24
CA ARG A 4 12.30 3.18 11.05
C ARG A 4 11.87 3.76 12.39
N GLU A 5 11.95 5.08 12.52
CA GLU A 5 11.36 5.78 13.66
C GLU A 5 9.85 5.56 13.69
N LYS A 6 9.29 5.56 14.91
CA LYS A 6 7.83 5.49 15.07
C LYS A 6 7.19 6.71 14.43
N MET A 7 6.00 6.54 13.89
CA MET A 7 5.22 7.65 13.35
C MET A 7 5.00 8.72 14.43
N PRO A 8 5.25 10.03 14.14
CA PRO A 8 5.01 11.11 15.08
C PRO A 8 3.56 11.14 15.57
N GLU A 9 3.35 11.50 16.85
CA GLU A 9 2.03 11.51 17.48
C GLU A 9 1.03 12.43 16.74
N GLU A 10 1.50 13.58 16.25
CA GLU A 10 0.69 14.51 15.46
C GLU A 10 0.17 13.88 14.16
N MET A 11 0.93 12.96 13.55
CA MET A 11 0.49 12.22 12.36
C MET A 11 -0.48 11.09 12.72
N VAL A 12 -0.26 10.41 13.84
CA VAL A 12 -1.19 9.40 14.37
C VAL A 12 -2.57 10.00 14.61
N ALA A 13 -2.63 11.19 15.20
CA ALA A 13 -3.89 11.90 15.44
C ALA A 13 -4.65 12.27 14.14
N GLN A 14 -3.92 12.45 13.02
CA GLN A 14 -4.51 12.78 11.72
C GLN A 14 -4.97 11.54 10.93
N TYR A 15 -4.44 10.36 11.23
CA TYR A 15 -4.70 9.14 10.47
C TYR A 15 -6.20 8.82 10.30
N PRO A 16 -7.06 8.90 11.35
CA PRO A 16 -8.48 8.63 11.19
C PRO A 16 -9.18 9.56 10.20
N ARG A 17 -8.73 10.83 10.10
CA ARG A 17 -9.29 11.80 9.16
C ARG A 17 -8.92 11.49 7.72
N VAL A 18 -7.71 10.98 7.50
CA VAL A 18 -7.27 10.50 6.17
C VAL A 18 -8.14 9.34 5.73
N LEU A 19 -8.39 8.35 6.60
CA LEU A 19 -9.25 7.21 6.27
C LEU A 19 -10.68 7.62 5.91
N GLN A 20 -11.26 8.59 6.64
CA GLN A 20 -12.58 9.15 6.29
C GLN A 20 -12.60 9.77 4.88
N LEU A 21 -11.52 10.44 4.48
CA LEU A 21 -11.42 11.00 3.13
C LEU A 21 -11.34 9.88 2.09
N ILE A 22 -10.46 8.90 2.28
CA ILE A 22 -10.32 7.74 1.38
C ILE A 22 -11.67 7.03 1.16
N ASP A 23 -12.41 6.78 2.24
CA ASP A 23 -13.74 6.19 2.19
C ASP A 23 -14.74 7.07 1.44
N SER A 24 -14.73 8.39 1.68
CA SER A 24 -15.62 9.33 0.99
C SER A 24 -15.38 9.42 -0.52
N PHE A 25 -14.17 9.13 -0.99
CA PHE A 25 -13.82 9.04 -2.41
C PHE A 25 -14.08 7.65 -3.01
N ASN A 26 -14.60 6.71 -2.22
CA ASN A 26 -14.81 5.31 -2.60
C ASN A 26 -13.52 4.65 -3.11
N ILE A 27 -12.39 5.00 -2.48
CA ILE A 27 -11.08 4.41 -2.77
C ILE A 27 -10.91 3.21 -1.82
N ALA A 28 -10.64 2.03 -2.38
CA ALA A 28 -10.39 0.85 -1.57
C ALA A 28 -9.13 1.02 -0.73
N ASN A 29 -9.25 0.81 0.58
CA ASN A 29 -8.13 0.79 1.53
C ASN A 29 -7.81 -0.67 1.91
N PHE A 30 -6.52 -1.01 1.90
CA PHE A 30 -6.03 -2.33 2.30
C PHE A 30 -5.13 -2.16 3.52
N GLU A 31 -5.58 -2.70 4.65
CA GLU A 31 -4.79 -2.74 5.89
C GLU A 31 -4.55 -4.19 6.29
N PRO A 32 -3.39 -4.49 6.92
CA PRO A 32 -3.17 -5.81 7.49
C PRO A 32 -4.27 -6.14 8.52
N PRO A 33 -4.72 -7.40 8.62
CA PRO A 33 -5.81 -7.74 9.50
C PRO A 33 -5.49 -7.42 10.97
N ALA A 34 -6.41 -6.71 11.63
CA ALA A 34 -6.24 -6.24 13.01
C ALA A 34 -6.07 -7.36 14.05
N TYR A 35 -6.39 -8.61 13.70
CA TYR A 35 -6.25 -9.78 14.58
C TYR A 35 -4.87 -10.44 14.50
N ILE A 36 -3.97 -9.97 13.63
CA ILE A 36 -2.59 -10.46 13.59
C ILE A 36 -1.80 -9.70 14.67
N GLU A 37 -1.67 -10.31 15.84
CA GLU A 37 -0.90 -9.76 16.97
C GLU A 37 0.62 -9.91 16.79
N ASP A 38 1.06 -10.83 15.93
CA ASP A 38 2.48 -11.01 15.63
C ASP A 38 2.95 -9.92 14.67
N ALA A 39 3.65 -8.92 15.21
CA ALA A 39 4.28 -7.85 14.46
C ALA A 39 5.28 -8.35 13.40
N ASN A 40 5.70 -9.63 13.44
CA ASN A 40 6.57 -10.24 12.43
C ASN A 40 5.81 -10.82 11.24
N TYR A 41 4.46 -10.88 11.29
CA TYR A 41 3.62 -11.48 10.24
C TYR A 41 2.65 -10.45 9.64
N SER A 42 3.17 -9.27 9.28
CA SER A 42 2.40 -8.27 8.53
C SER A 42 2.74 -8.34 7.05
N TYR A 43 1.73 -8.27 6.19
CA TYR A 43 1.95 -8.02 4.77
C TYR A 43 2.50 -6.61 4.61
N GLU A 44 3.62 -6.46 3.89
CA GLU A 44 4.12 -5.13 3.56
C GLU A 44 3.28 -4.52 2.43
N ALA A 45 3.20 -3.19 2.38
CA ALA A 45 2.37 -2.51 1.40
C ALA A 45 2.85 -2.76 -0.04
N ASP A 46 4.15 -2.95 -0.24
CA ASP A 46 4.75 -3.31 -1.52
C ASP A 46 4.38 -4.71 -1.99
N ASP A 47 4.30 -5.70 -1.10
CA ASP A 47 3.78 -7.04 -1.43
C ASP A 47 2.34 -6.97 -1.96
N VAL A 48 1.47 -6.19 -1.30
CA VAL A 48 0.07 -6.03 -1.69
C VAL A 48 -0.04 -5.31 -3.03
N ILE A 49 0.63 -4.15 -3.18
CA ILE A 49 0.57 -3.36 -4.42
C ILE A 49 1.14 -4.16 -5.59
N GLY A 50 2.30 -4.82 -5.41
CA GLY A 50 2.93 -5.62 -6.45
C GLY A 50 2.09 -6.82 -6.87
N THR A 51 1.46 -7.50 -5.91
CA THR A 51 0.53 -8.60 -6.19
C THR A 51 -0.67 -8.12 -7.01
N LEU A 52 -1.31 -7.02 -6.61
CA LEU A 52 -2.45 -6.46 -7.33
C LEU A 52 -2.07 -6.02 -8.76
N ALA A 53 -0.93 -5.35 -8.92
CA ALA A 53 -0.44 -4.93 -10.24
C ALA A 53 -0.22 -6.14 -11.17
N LYS A 54 0.38 -7.22 -10.65
CA LYS A 54 0.59 -8.44 -11.42
C LYS A 54 -0.67 -9.23 -11.70
N GLN A 55 -1.69 -9.15 -10.84
CA GLN A 55 -3.01 -9.74 -11.10
C GLN A 55 -3.82 -8.95 -12.14
N ALA A 56 -3.61 -7.63 -12.23
CA ALA A 56 -4.28 -6.76 -13.19
C ALA A 56 -3.76 -6.94 -14.63
N GLU A 57 -2.47 -7.23 -14.79
CA GLU A 57 -1.81 -7.42 -16.08
C GLU A 57 -2.46 -8.47 -17.01
N PRO A 58 -2.74 -9.73 -16.58
CA PRO A 58 -3.43 -10.71 -17.43
C PRO A 58 -4.89 -10.32 -17.75
N GLN A 59 -5.47 -9.40 -16.99
CA GLN A 59 -6.80 -8.83 -17.23
C GLN A 59 -6.76 -7.64 -18.19
N GLN A 60 -5.59 -7.29 -18.73
CA GLN A 60 -5.37 -6.15 -19.64
C GLN A 60 -5.75 -4.80 -19.03
N ILE A 61 -5.61 -4.68 -17.70
CA ILE A 61 -5.87 -3.45 -16.97
C ILE A 61 -4.57 -2.65 -16.87
N GLU A 62 -4.57 -1.42 -17.40
CA GLU A 62 -3.44 -0.51 -17.22
C GLU A 62 -3.35 -0.08 -15.75
N THR A 63 -2.19 -0.27 -15.14
CA THR A 63 -1.95 -0.06 -13.72
C THR A 63 -0.90 1.01 -13.51
N TYR A 64 -1.18 1.97 -12.63
CA TYR A 64 -0.26 3.03 -12.22
C TYR A 64 0.04 2.90 -10.73
N MET A 65 1.33 2.81 -10.38
CA MET A 65 1.79 2.75 -8.99
C MET A 65 2.37 4.10 -8.58
N VAL A 66 1.68 4.81 -7.69
CA VAL A 66 2.11 6.13 -7.21
C VAL A 66 2.89 5.96 -5.90
N THR A 67 4.22 5.90 -6.02
CA THR A 67 5.13 5.75 -4.86
C THR A 67 6.44 6.50 -5.09
N GLY A 68 7.09 6.90 -3.99
CA GLY A 68 8.47 7.41 -4.02
C GLY A 68 9.52 6.31 -3.93
N ASP A 69 9.11 5.06 -3.69
CA ASP A 69 10.00 3.91 -3.57
C ASP A 69 10.42 3.39 -4.95
N LYS A 70 11.72 3.43 -5.24
CA LYS A 70 12.26 3.04 -6.55
C LYS A 70 12.32 1.52 -6.73
N ASP A 71 12.17 0.74 -5.66
CA ASP A 71 12.20 -0.72 -5.77
C ASP A 71 11.03 -1.24 -6.62
N PHE A 72 9.93 -0.49 -6.70
CA PHE A 72 8.80 -0.78 -7.59
C PHE A 72 9.15 -0.75 -9.07
N MET A 73 10.27 -0.13 -9.47
CA MET A 73 10.75 -0.17 -10.86
C MET A 73 11.00 -1.60 -11.35
N GLN A 74 11.22 -2.56 -10.45
CA GLN A 74 11.36 -3.98 -10.80
C GLN A 74 10.08 -4.59 -11.39
N LEU A 75 8.92 -3.97 -11.15
CA LEU A 75 7.61 -4.48 -11.58
C LEU A 75 7.13 -3.91 -12.92
N LEU A 76 7.83 -2.91 -13.46
CA LEU A 76 7.43 -2.19 -14.68
C LEU A 76 7.23 -3.13 -15.87
N SER A 77 6.22 -2.81 -16.67
CA SER A 77 5.89 -3.56 -17.88
C SER A 77 5.16 -2.67 -18.90
N PRO A 78 4.78 -3.20 -20.07
CA PRO A 78 3.91 -2.45 -20.99
C PRO A 78 2.61 -1.95 -20.37
N LEU A 79 2.05 -2.66 -19.37
CA LEU A 79 0.78 -2.31 -18.70
C LEU A 79 0.95 -1.81 -17.25
N ILE A 80 2.14 -1.91 -16.68
CA ILE A 80 2.43 -1.46 -15.30
C ILE A 80 3.38 -0.27 -15.35
N LYS A 81 2.95 0.87 -14.80
CA LYS A 81 3.63 2.17 -14.79
C LYS A 81 3.99 2.64 -13.39
#